data_AF-A0A1C6I2P2-F1
#
_entry.id   AF-A0A1C6I2P2-F1
#
_cell.length_a   1.000
_cell.length_b   1.000
_cell.length_c   1.000
_cell.angle_alpha   90.00
_cell.angle_beta   90.00
_cell.angle_gamma   90.00
#
_symmetry.space_group_name_H-M   'P 1'
#
loop_
_entity.id
_entity.type
_entity.pdbx_description
1 polymer ?
#
loop_
_entity_poly.entity_id
_entity_poly.type
_entity_poly.pdbx_seq_one_letter_code
_entity_poly.pdbx_strand_id
1 'polypeptide(L)'
;MVKQSYYSNDIQSFLNQDNYSIFGEITTNDQFSADDLQKNTWNREIEILKRELSQFLDGHIIFEYTIPRIGNRIDNIVIYKGIIFLLEFKVGEKKYPSYAIEQVTDYAFDLSYFHKESHNRLLVPILISTKAHSVKQEIRISKDNVLETICCNEYEIAKYITEVSLKFIQDEIIPDDWINLLYMPTPTIIEAAQALYLGHNVEDISRNDASAKNLNQTTKAINKIIDYSKAHNRKLICFITGVPGAGKTLAGLNIAVERQKIAEDEHAVFLSGNGPLVDVLQEALARDDAKRNHISRKKASRKVKEFIQIIHHFRDDAISVDTPPVEKVAIFDEAQRAWDE
;
A
#
# COMPACT_ATOMS: atom_id res chain seq x y z
N MET A 1 12.17 -1.79 -16.32
CA MET A 1 11.74 -0.64 -15.50
C MET A 1 10.49 -1.07 -14.77
N VAL A 2 10.48 -1.02 -13.43
CA VAL A 2 9.33 -1.48 -12.64
C VAL A 2 8.19 -0.51 -12.89
N LYS A 3 7.12 -0.97 -13.54
CA LYS A 3 5.90 -0.18 -13.75
C LYS A 3 4.93 -0.43 -12.61
N GLN A 4 4.28 0.64 -12.16
CA GLN A 4 3.28 0.62 -11.08
C GLN A 4 1.97 -0.05 -11.50
N SER A 5 1.69 -0.11 -12.80
CA SER A 5 0.59 -0.86 -13.42
C SER A 5 1.05 -1.61 -14.66
N TYR A 6 0.41 -2.73 -15.00
CA TYR A 6 0.75 -3.47 -16.22
C TYR A 6 0.03 -2.96 -17.46
N TYR A 7 -1.11 -2.28 -17.30
CA TYR A 7 -1.80 -1.59 -18.38
C TYR A 7 -2.56 -0.39 -17.79
N SER A 8 -2.61 0.72 -18.52
CA SER A 8 -3.35 1.91 -18.11
C SER A 8 -3.77 2.69 -19.34
N ASN A 9 -5.07 2.99 -19.46
CA ASN A 9 -5.57 3.79 -20.58
C ASN A 9 -6.95 4.40 -20.27
N ASP A 10 -7.37 5.40 -21.06
CA ASP A 10 -8.75 5.86 -21.04
C ASP A 10 -9.70 4.75 -21.53
N ILE A 11 -10.95 4.77 -21.03
CA ILE A 11 -11.92 3.70 -21.32
C ILE A 11 -12.20 3.58 -22.83
N GLN A 12 -12.23 4.68 -23.59
CA GLN A 12 -12.52 4.63 -25.02
C GLN A 12 -11.36 3.99 -25.80
N SER A 13 -10.12 4.33 -25.46
CA SER A 13 -8.93 3.71 -26.02
C SER A 13 -8.87 2.21 -25.67
N PHE A 14 -9.17 1.84 -24.42
CA PHE A 14 -9.26 0.43 -24.00
C PHE A 14 -10.30 -0.36 -24.78
N LEU A 15 -11.49 0.21 -25.00
CA LEU A 15 -12.56 -0.44 -25.76
C LEU A 15 -12.17 -0.66 -27.23
N ASN A 16 -11.47 0.31 -27.84
CA ASN A 16 -11.08 0.29 -29.24
C ASN A 16 -9.81 -0.53 -29.54
N GLN A 17 -8.89 -0.65 -28.59
CA GLN A 17 -7.68 -1.47 -28.72
C GLN A 17 -8.07 -2.96 -28.75
N ASP A 18 -7.44 -3.82 -29.55
CA ASP A 18 -7.81 -5.23 -29.58
C ASP A 18 -7.37 -6.00 -28.31
N ASN A 19 -8.06 -7.11 -28.00
CA ASN A 19 -7.80 -7.87 -26.77
C ASN A 19 -6.38 -8.44 -26.73
N TYR A 20 -5.81 -8.84 -27.87
CA TYR A 20 -4.47 -9.42 -27.93
C TYR A 20 -3.39 -8.39 -27.65
N SER A 21 -3.56 -7.15 -28.13
CA SER A 21 -2.65 -6.04 -27.82
C SER A 21 -2.67 -5.68 -26.33
N ILE A 22 -3.86 -5.58 -25.72
CA ILE A 22 -3.99 -5.32 -24.28
C ILE A 22 -3.33 -6.44 -23.48
N PHE A 23 -3.66 -7.70 -23.80
CA PHE A 23 -3.07 -8.87 -23.17
C PHE A 23 -1.54 -8.94 -23.38
N GLY A 24 -1.06 -8.58 -24.56
CA GLY A 24 0.37 -8.51 -24.88
C GLY A 24 1.10 -7.48 -24.03
N GLU A 25 0.49 -6.32 -23.78
CA GLU A 25 1.06 -5.29 -22.89
C GLU A 25 1.10 -5.76 -21.44
N ILE A 26 0.00 -6.34 -20.94
CA ILE A 26 -0.08 -6.89 -19.58
C ILE A 26 1.01 -7.95 -19.37
N THR A 27 1.11 -8.91 -20.30
CA THR A 27 2.10 -10.00 -20.20
C THR A 27 3.55 -9.52 -20.38
N THR A 28 3.79 -8.49 -21.18
CA THR A 28 5.13 -7.89 -21.34
C THR A 28 5.59 -7.17 -20.08
N ASN A 29 4.66 -6.52 -19.37
CA ASN A 29 4.95 -5.83 -18.11
C ASN A 29 4.96 -6.79 -16.90
N ASP A 30 4.59 -8.05 -17.09
CA ASP A 30 4.60 -9.04 -16.03
C ASP A 30 6.01 -9.51 -15.65
N GLN A 31 6.41 -9.17 -14.43
CA GLN A 31 7.76 -9.43 -13.91
C GLN A 31 7.92 -10.86 -13.36
N PHE A 32 6.82 -11.54 -13.04
CA PHE A 32 6.85 -12.81 -12.30
C PHE A 32 6.59 -14.03 -13.16
N SER A 33 6.48 -13.86 -14.49
CA SER A 33 6.22 -14.95 -15.44
C SER A 33 4.98 -15.76 -15.06
N ALA A 34 3.84 -15.09 -15.09
CA ALA A 34 2.50 -15.61 -14.82
C ALA A 34 2.26 -16.97 -15.49
N ASP A 35 1.66 -17.87 -14.71
CA ASP A 35 1.23 -19.17 -15.19
C ASP A 35 0.06 -19.05 -16.19
N ASP A 36 -0.30 -20.18 -16.79
CA ASP A 36 -1.40 -20.21 -17.76
C ASP A 36 -2.75 -19.87 -17.11
N LEU A 37 -2.91 -20.11 -15.80
CA LEU A 37 -4.14 -19.79 -15.09
C LEU A 37 -4.34 -18.28 -15.00
N GLN A 38 -3.31 -17.54 -14.59
CA GLN A 38 -3.35 -16.08 -14.51
C GLN A 38 -3.52 -15.43 -15.89
N LYS A 39 -2.87 -15.96 -16.92
CA LYS A 39 -3.08 -15.50 -18.30
C LYS A 39 -4.51 -15.69 -18.78
N ASN A 40 -5.14 -16.80 -18.42
CA ASN A 40 -6.56 -17.03 -18.72
C ASN A 40 -7.47 -16.09 -17.94
N THR A 41 -7.13 -15.79 -16.69
CA THR A 41 -7.82 -14.78 -15.86
C THR A 41 -7.79 -13.41 -16.53
N TRP A 42 -6.62 -12.91 -16.97
CA TRP A 42 -6.52 -11.62 -17.67
C TRP A 42 -7.35 -11.55 -18.94
N ASN A 43 -7.32 -12.60 -19.78
CA ASN A 43 -8.17 -12.63 -20.97
C ASN A 43 -9.65 -12.50 -20.61
N ARG A 44 -10.08 -13.19 -19.55
CA ARG A 44 -11.47 -13.13 -19.09
C ARG A 44 -11.84 -11.76 -18.53
N GLU A 45 -10.94 -11.13 -17.79
CA GLU A 45 -11.14 -9.77 -17.26
C GLU A 45 -11.28 -8.76 -18.39
N ILE A 46 -10.39 -8.80 -19.39
CA ILE A 46 -10.46 -7.91 -20.57
C ILE A 46 -11.82 -8.05 -21.26
N GLU A 47 -12.29 -9.27 -21.51
CA GLU A 47 -13.61 -9.51 -22.13
C GLU A 47 -14.76 -8.94 -21.31
N ILE A 48 -14.77 -9.20 -19.99
CA ILE A 48 -15.82 -8.73 -19.10
C ILE A 48 -15.81 -7.20 -19.03
N LEU A 49 -14.65 -6.60 -18.79
CA LEU A 49 -14.53 -5.15 -18.62
C LEU A 49 -14.84 -4.40 -19.92
N LYS A 50 -14.49 -4.93 -21.10
CA LYS A 50 -14.92 -4.32 -22.36
C LYS A 50 -16.44 -4.30 -22.53
N ARG A 51 -17.12 -5.41 -22.18
CA ARG A 51 -18.57 -5.46 -22.23
C ARG A 51 -19.17 -4.48 -21.24
N GLU A 52 -18.78 -4.57 -19.97
CA GLU A 52 -19.38 -3.80 -18.88
C GLU A 52 -19.06 -2.31 -18.99
N LEU A 53 -17.90 -1.93 -19.52
CA LEU A 53 -17.50 -0.53 -19.63
C LEU A 53 -17.95 0.14 -20.93
N SER A 54 -18.57 -0.60 -21.86
CA SER A 54 -18.99 -0.09 -23.18
C SER A 54 -19.95 1.11 -23.15
N GLN A 55 -20.67 1.32 -22.04
CA GLN A 55 -21.61 2.43 -21.88
C GLN A 55 -20.97 3.73 -21.34
N PHE A 56 -19.72 3.70 -20.88
CA PHE A 56 -19.05 4.87 -20.32
C PHE A 56 -18.23 5.59 -21.40
N LEU A 57 -18.52 6.87 -21.61
CA LEU A 57 -17.83 7.71 -22.61
C LEU A 57 -16.51 8.31 -22.10
N ASP A 58 -16.36 8.32 -20.78
CA ASP A 58 -15.26 8.91 -20.03
C ASP A 58 -14.81 7.95 -18.93
N GLY A 59 -13.62 8.20 -18.37
CA GLY A 59 -13.01 7.40 -17.32
C GLY A 59 -11.72 6.71 -17.76
N HIS A 60 -11.06 6.09 -16.80
CA HIS A 60 -9.76 5.45 -16.96
C HIS A 60 -9.79 4.05 -16.38
N ILE A 61 -9.08 3.11 -17.02
CA ILE A 61 -8.93 1.74 -16.56
C ILE A 61 -7.45 1.40 -16.39
N ILE A 62 -7.14 0.70 -15.30
CA ILE A 62 -5.78 0.29 -14.93
C ILE A 62 -5.84 -1.19 -14.56
N PHE A 63 -4.93 -2.00 -15.13
CA PHE A 63 -4.76 -3.40 -14.75
C PHE A 63 -3.50 -3.57 -13.89
N GLU A 64 -3.58 -4.49 -12.94
CA GLU A 64 -2.46 -4.97 -12.14
C GLU A 64 -1.73 -3.80 -11.45
N TYR A 65 -2.48 -2.99 -10.70
CA TYR A 65 -1.94 -1.82 -10.02
C TYR A 65 -1.33 -2.20 -8.66
N THR A 66 -0.02 -2.01 -8.52
CA THR A 66 0.69 -2.23 -7.26
C THR A 66 0.54 -1.02 -6.34
N ILE A 67 0.03 -1.25 -5.13
CA ILE A 67 -0.08 -0.21 -4.10
C ILE A 67 1.34 0.18 -3.62
N PRO A 68 1.73 1.46 -3.74
CA PRO A 68 3.02 1.98 -3.28
C PRO A 68 3.42 1.48 -1.89
N ARG A 69 4.62 0.91 -1.79
CA ARG A 69 5.28 0.38 -0.57
C ARG A 69 4.59 -0.73 0.22
N ILE A 70 3.32 -0.99 -0.04
CA ILE A 70 2.58 -2.11 0.53
C ILE A 70 2.87 -3.40 -0.27
N GLY A 71 3.09 -3.28 -1.58
CA GLY A 71 3.42 -4.41 -2.47
C GLY A 71 2.21 -5.25 -2.88
N ASN A 72 1.07 -5.07 -2.22
CA ASN A 72 -0.22 -5.63 -2.63
C ASN A 72 -0.60 -5.11 -4.03
N ARG A 73 -1.24 -5.96 -4.82
CA ARG A 73 -1.68 -5.62 -6.18
C ARG A 73 -3.18 -5.80 -6.33
N ILE A 74 -3.80 -4.82 -6.97
CA ILE A 74 -5.22 -4.79 -7.30
C ILE A 74 -5.37 -5.24 -8.76
N ASP A 75 -6.26 -6.20 -9.02
CA ASP A 75 -6.45 -6.74 -10.38
C ASP A 75 -6.81 -5.62 -11.36
N ASN A 76 -7.82 -4.82 -11.03
CA ASN A 76 -8.28 -3.75 -11.89
C ASN A 76 -8.73 -2.52 -11.09
N ILE A 77 -8.47 -1.33 -11.62
CA ILE A 77 -9.01 -0.06 -11.10
C ILE A 77 -9.74 0.66 -12.22
N VAL A 78 -10.93 1.17 -11.92
CA VAL A 78 -11.65 2.08 -12.79
C VAL A 78 -11.76 3.43 -12.09
N ILE A 79 -11.29 4.49 -12.73
CA ILE A 79 -11.47 5.87 -12.27
C ILE A 79 -12.60 6.48 -13.11
N TYR A 80 -13.70 6.83 -12.46
CA TYR A 80 -14.87 7.38 -13.15
C TYR A 80 -15.53 8.46 -12.31
N LYS A 81 -15.76 9.64 -12.89
CA LYS A 81 -16.33 10.83 -12.21
C LYS A 81 -15.66 11.15 -10.86
N GLY A 82 -14.34 11.04 -10.80
CA GLY A 82 -13.56 11.31 -9.58
C GLY A 82 -13.68 10.26 -8.48
N ILE A 83 -14.33 9.11 -8.76
CA ILE A 83 -14.47 7.97 -7.86
C ILE A 83 -13.52 6.87 -8.31
N ILE A 84 -12.91 6.17 -7.35
CA ILE A 84 -11.95 5.10 -7.60
C ILE A 84 -12.61 3.77 -7.25
N PHE A 85 -12.86 2.94 -8.26
CA PHE A 85 -13.42 1.61 -8.14
C PHE A 85 -12.31 0.57 -8.16
N LEU A 86 -12.12 -0.15 -7.05
CA LEU A 86 -11.16 -1.24 -6.95
C LEU A 86 -11.89 -2.54 -7.26
N LEU A 87 -11.49 -3.22 -8.32
CA LEU A 87 -12.13 -4.43 -8.81
C LEU A 87 -11.23 -5.63 -8.53
N GLU A 88 -11.73 -6.58 -7.76
CA GLU A 88 -11.08 -7.87 -7.48
C GLU A 88 -11.86 -8.98 -8.16
N PHE A 89 -11.22 -9.75 -9.05
CA PHE A 89 -11.85 -10.82 -9.80
C PHE A 89 -11.59 -12.18 -9.17
N LYS A 90 -12.67 -12.96 -9.01
CA LYS A 90 -12.61 -14.39 -8.74
C LYS A 90 -13.29 -15.13 -9.89
N VAL A 91 -12.51 -15.41 -10.94
CA VAL A 91 -13.00 -16.06 -12.16
C VAL A 91 -13.47 -17.49 -11.87
N GLY A 92 -14.73 -17.77 -12.21
CA GLY A 92 -15.36 -19.07 -12.03
C GLY A 92 -16.03 -19.29 -10.68
N GLU A 93 -15.83 -18.38 -9.71
CA GLU A 93 -16.45 -18.48 -8.39
C GLU A 93 -17.96 -18.28 -8.45
N LYS A 94 -18.68 -19.11 -7.67
CA LYS A 94 -20.16 -19.12 -7.61
C LYS A 94 -20.70 -18.45 -6.35
N LYS A 95 -19.82 -18.06 -5.43
CA LYS A 95 -20.13 -17.39 -4.17
C LYS A 95 -19.21 -16.19 -4.01
N TYR A 96 -19.50 -15.37 -3.01
CA TYR A 96 -18.65 -14.27 -2.58
C TYR A 96 -17.90 -14.72 -1.33
N PRO A 97 -16.69 -15.29 -1.46
CA PRO A 97 -15.97 -15.79 -0.30
C PRO A 97 -15.49 -14.64 0.58
N SER A 98 -15.59 -14.80 1.89
CA SER A 98 -15.23 -13.77 2.86
C SER A 98 -13.78 -13.30 2.71
N TYR A 99 -12.85 -14.21 2.38
CA TYR A 99 -11.44 -13.85 2.18
C TYR A 99 -11.26 -12.85 1.02
N ALA A 100 -12.05 -12.96 -0.05
CA ALA A 100 -11.92 -12.07 -1.21
C ALA A 100 -12.60 -10.72 -0.95
N ILE A 101 -13.73 -10.72 -0.22
CA ILE A 101 -14.36 -9.48 0.29
C ILE A 101 -13.34 -8.74 1.15
N GLU A 102 -12.70 -9.45 2.06
CA GLU A 102 -11.69 -8.91 2.95
C GLU A 102 -10.47 -8.36 2.19
N GLN A 103 -9.99 -9.07 1.17
CA GLN A 103 -8.86 -8.66 0.33
C GLN A 103 -9.11 -7.30 -0.34
N VAL A 104 -10.21 -7.16 -1.09
CA VAL A 104 -10.52 -5.89 -1.79
C VAL A 104 -10.84 -4.76 -0.81
N THR A 105 -11.46 -5.08 0.33
CA THR A 105 -11.65 -4.11 1.42
C THR A 105 -10.32 -3.61 1.94
N ASP A 106 -9.36 -4.52 2.14
CA ASP A 106 -8.02 -4.18 2.63
C ASP A 106 -7.26 -3.30 1.63
N TYR A 107 -7.40 -3.54 0.32
CA TYR A 107 -6.85 -2.65 -0.71
C TYR A 107 -7.42 -1.23 -0.65
N ALA A 108 -8.74 -1.09 -0.50
CA ALA A 108 -9.37 0.22 -0.41
C ALA A 108 -8.85 1.00 0.82
N PHE A 109 -8.68 0.33 1.96
CA PHE A 109 -8.10 0.97 3.12
C PHE A 109 -6.61 1.26 2.98
N ASP A 110 -5.82 0.36 2.40
CA ASP A 110 -4.41 0.59 2.15
C ASP A 110 -4.24 1.85 1.26
N LEU A 111 -5.05 2.02 0.21
CA LEU A 111 -5.08 3.26 -0.56
C LEU A 111 -5.52 4.47 0.26
N SER A 112 -6.59 4.37 1.07
CA SER A 112 -7.09 5.50 1.87
C SER A 112 -6.05 6.02 2.88
N TYR A 113 -5.17 5.14 3.36
CA TYR A 113 -4.18 5.47 4.38
C TYR A 113 -2.82 5.81 3.81
N PHE A 114 -2.42 5.21 2.69
CA PHE A 114 -1.04 5.26 2.21
C PHE A 114 -0.86 5.94 0.86
N HIS A 115 -1.94 6.21 0.12
CA HIS A 115 -1.85 6.84 -1.19
C HIS A 115 -2.41 8.26 -1.14
N LYS A 116 -1.55 9.26 -1.36
CA LYS A 116 -1.88 10.68 -1.14
C LYS A 116 -3.13 11.11 -1.89
N GLU A 117 -3.20 10.83 -3.19
CA GLU A 117 -4.35 11.21 -4.02
C GLU A 117 -5.61 10.42 -3.71
N SER A 118 -5.51 9.35 -2.91
CA SER A 118 -6.68 8.59 -2.44
C SER A 118 -7.21 9.07 -1.09
N HIS A 119 -6.50 9.91 -0.33
CA HIS A 119 -6.92 10.33 1.02
C HIS A 119 -8.30 11.00 1.05
N ASN A 120 -8.62 11.78 0.01
CA ASN A 120 -9.86 12.56 -0.08
C ASN A 120 -10.79 12.09 -1.20
N ARG A 121 -10.62 10.86 -1.69
CA ARG A 121 -11.40 10.32 -2.81
C ARG A 121 -12.25 9.16 -2.36
N LEU A 122 -13.45 9.04 -2.91
CA LEU A 122 -14.30 7.89 -2.61
C LEU A 122 -13.68 6.61 -3.20
N LEU A 123 -13.42 5.63 -2.34
CA LEU A 123 -12.85 4.34 -2.69
C LEU A 123 -13.93 3.27 -2.58
N VAL A 124 -14.16 2.57 -3.69
CA VAL A 124 -15.27 1.64 -3.86
C VAL A 124 -14.72 0.25 -4.12
N PRO A 125 -14.57 -0.59 -3.08
CA PRO A 125 -14.18 -1.98 -3.26
C PRO A 125 -15.33 -2.78 -3.89
N ILE A 126 -15.04 -3.47 -4.99
CA ILE A 126 -15.96 -4.35 -5.71
C ILE A 126 -15.32 -5.73 -5.85
N LEU A 127 -15.99 -6.74 -5.32
CA LEU A 127 -15.65 -8.14 -5.55
C LEU A 127 -16.50 -8.70 -6.71
N ILE A 128 -15.83 -9.19 -7.74
CA ILE A 128 -16.45 -9.80 -8.92
C ILE A 128 -16.27 -11.32 -8.87
N SER A 129 -17.33 -12.04 -8.48
CA SER A 129 -17.38 -13.51 -8.61
C SER A 129 -18.16 -13.89 -9.87
N THR A 130 -17.46 -14.32 -10.92
CA THR A 130 -18.04 -14.29 -12.28
C THR A 130 -19.23 -15.23 -12.50
N LYS A 131 -19.37 -16.30 -11.71
CA LYS A 131 -20.49 -17.26 -11.78
C LYS A 131 -21.45 -17.17 -10.59
N ALA A 132 -21.32 -16.15 -9.73
CA ALA A 132 -22.17 -15.98 -8.58
C ALA A 132 -23.55 -15.43 -8.95
N HIS A 133 -24.55 -15.71 -8.12
CA HIS A 133 -25.86 -15.09 -8.26
C HIS A 133 -25.82 -13.63 -7.80
N SER A 134 -26.65 -12.79 -8.40
CA SER A 134 -26.91 -11.43 -7.93
C SER A 134 -27.37 -11.42 -6.48
N VAL A 135 -26.82 -10.51 -5.69
CA VAL A 135 -27.23 -10.28 -4.30
C VAL A 135 -27.73 -8.86 -4.18
N LYS A 136 -28.85 -8.68 -3.46
CA LYS A 136 -29.32 -7.35 -3.09
C LYS A 136 -28.43 -6.83 -1.96
N GLN A 137 -27.89 -5.65 -2.15
CA GLN A 137 -27.02 -4.98 -1.19
C GLN A 137 -27.30 -3.48 -1.19
N GLU A 138 -26.99 -2.83 -0.09
CA GLU A 138 -27.10 -1.39 0.03
C GLU A 138 -25.72 -0.75 -0.11
N ILE A 139 -25.64 0.32 -0.88
CA ILE A 139 -24.42 1.10 -1.01
C ILE A 139 -24.26 1.97 0.23
N ARG A 140 -23.32 1.64 1.11
CA ARG A 140 -23.07 2.34 2.38
C ARG A 140 -21.59 2.66 2.54
N ILE A 141 -21.31 3.78 3.21
CA ILE A 141 -19.95 4.09 3.63
C ILE A 141 -19.61 3.17 4.80
N SER A 142 -18.48 2.47 4.71
CA SER A 142 -17.97 1.65 5.81
C SER A 142 -17.27 2.54 6.84
N LYS A 143 -16.25 3.29 6.40
CA LYS A 143 -15.46 4.18 7.25
C LYS A 143 -14.75 5.23 6.40
N ASP A 144 -14.75 6.48 6.87
CA ASP A 144 -14.12 7.62 6.21
C ASP A 144 -14.57 7.74 4.74
N ASN A 145 -13.67 7.58 3.78
CA ASN A 145 -13.91 7.64 2.34
C ASN A 145 -14.02 6.26 1.65
N VAL A 146 -14.14 5.17 2.42
CA VAL A 146 -14.22 3.79 1.90
C VAL A 146 -15.64 3.25 2.03
N LEU A 147 -16.21 2.75 0.93
CA LEU A 147 -17.51 2.06 0.94
C LEU A 147 -17.40 0.62 1.48
N GLU A 148 -18.54 0.09 1.95
CA GLU A 148 -18.68 -1.35 2.14
C GLU A 148 -18.50 -2.07 0.79
N THR A 149 -17.83 -3.22 0.81
CA THR A 149 -17.53 -3.99 -0.39
C THR A 149 -18.79 -4.44 -1.12
N ILE A 150 -18.88 -4.03 -2.39
CA ILE A 150 -19.96 -4.40 -3.28
C ILE A 150 -19.62 -5.78 -3.88
N CYS A 151 -20.51 -6.75 -3.68
CA CYS A 151 -20.38 -8.09 -4.24
C CYS A 151 -21.24 -8.21 -5.50
N CYS A 152 -20.62 -8.39 -6.66
CA CYS A 152 -21.37 -8.49 -7.91
C CYS A 152 -20.86 -9.62 -8.81
N ASN A 153 -21.70 -10.08 -9.74
CA ASN A 153 -21.24 -10.97 -10.79
C ASN A 153 -20.72 -10.18 -11.99
N GLU A 154 -20.27 -10.90 -13.02
CA GLU A 154 -19.65 -10.29 -14.20
C GLU A 154 -20.59 -9.37 -15.00
N TYR A 155 -21.91 -9.45 -14.83
CA TYR A 155 -22.91 -8.68 -15.58
C TYR A 155 -23.47 -7.46 -14.80
N GLU A 156 -22.87 -7.15 -13.66
CA GLU A 156 -23.38 -6.13 -12.73
C GLU A 156 -22.38 -5.01 -12.45
N ILE A 157 -21.19 -5.06 -13.06
CA ILE A 157 -20.12 -4.08 -12.81
C ILE A 157 -20.59 -2.69 -13.26
N ALA A 158 -21.12 -2.60 -14.47
CA ALA A 158 -21.59 -1.35 -15.07
C ALA A 158 -22.72 -0.71 -14.24
N LYS A 159 -23.61 -1.55 -13.73
CA LYS A 159 -24.73 -1.17 -12.86
C LYS A 159 -24.21 -0.50 -11.58
N TYR A 160 -23.31 -1.16 -10.85
CA TYR A 160 -22.84 -0.63 -9.56
C TYR A 160 -21.94 0.60 -9.70
N ILE A 161 -21.10 0.67 -10.75
CA ILE A 161 -20.35 1.89 -11.06
C ILE A 161 -21.33 3.07 -11.28
N THR A 162 -22.39 2.84 -12.05
CA THR A 162 -23.41 3.87 -12.33
C THR A 162 -24.17 4.28 -11.06
N GLU A 163 -24.67 3.32 -10.28
CA GLU A 163 -25.43 3.60 -9.04
C GLU A 163 -24.60 4.39 -8.03
N VAL A 164 -23.33 4.03 -7.82
CA VAL A 164 -22.43 4.74 -6.92
C VAL A 164 -22.15 6.16 -7.45
N SER A 165 -21.88 6.31 -8.74
CA SER A 165 -21.56 7.60 -9.36
C SER A 165 -22.74 8.57 -9.43
N LEU A 166 -23.98 8.07 -9.34
CA LEU A 166 -25.18 8.90 -9.19
C LEU A 166 -25.41 9.30 -7.73
N LYS A 167 -24.98 8.46 -6.78
CA LYS A 167 -25.20 8.67 -5.35
C LYS A 167 -24.16 9.60 -4.71
N PHE A 168 -22.92 9.54 -5.18
CA PHE A 168 -21.82 10.33 -4.63
C PHE A 168 -21.21 11.21 -5.72
N ILE A 169 -21.03 12.49 -5.40
CA ILE A 169 -20.39 13.46 -6.28
C ILE A 169 -18.96 13.65 -5.78
N GLN A 170 -17.99 13.62 -6.69
CA GLN A 170 -16.57 13.87 -6.41
C GLN A 170 -16.04 14.87 -7.43
N ASP A 171 -15.00 15.60 -7.04
CA ASP A 171 -14.25 16.45 -7.97
C ASP A 171 -13.48 15.58 -8.97
N GLU A 172 -13.20 16.13 -10.15
CA GLU A 172 -12.42 15.41 -11.16
C GLU A 172 -11.03 15.00 -10.66
N ILE A 173 -10.51 13.92 -11.24
CA ILE A 173 -9.17 13.37 -11.00
C ILE A 173 -8.49 13.30 -12.36
N ILE A 174 -7.24 13.76 -12.43
CA ILE A 174 -6.36 13.46 -13.55
C ILE A 174 -5.77 12.07 -13.30
N PRO A 175 -6.10 11.06 -14.11
CA PRO A 175 -5.70 9.67 -13.82
C PRO A 175 -4.20 9.48 -13.73
N ASP A 176 -3.43 10.14 -14.60
CA ASP A 176 -1.97 10.06 -14.59
C ASP A 176 -1.37 10.61 -13.30
N ASP A 177 -1.92 11.69 -12.74
CA ASP A 177 -1.49 12.21 -11.44
C ASP A 177 -1.81 11.18 -10.35
N TRP A 178 -3.00 10.59 -10.37
CA TRP A 178 -3.38 9.57 -9.39
C TRP A 178 -2.50 8.31 -9.46
N ILE A 179 -2.16 7.84 -10.67
CA ILE A 179 -1.35 6.62 -10.87
C ILE A 179 0.08 6.83 -10.39
N ASN A 180 0.67 7.99 -10.67
CA ASN A 180 2.09 8.25 -10.45
C ASN A 180 2.38 8.89 -9.09
N LEU A 181 1.38 9.06 -8.22
CA LEU A 181 1.59 9.70 -6.94
C LEU A 181 2.09 8.76 -5.84
N LEU A 182 2.87 9.36 -4.96
CA LEU A 182 3.70 8.68 -3.97
C LEU A 182 2.89 8.08 -2.82
N TYR A 183 3.53 7.11 -2.19
CA TYR A 183 3.25 6.73 -0.82
C TYR A 183 3.31 7.95 0.12
N MET A 184 2.20 8.21 0.81
CA MET A 184 2.08 9.21 1.87
C MET A 184 1.13 8.67 2.96
N PRO A 185 1.66 8.20 4.10
CA PRO A 185 0.84 7.73 5.20
C PRO A 185 0.07 8.90 5.82
N THR A 186 -1.19 8.69 6.22
CA THR A 186 -1.96 9.74 6.92
C THR A 186 -1.36 10.03 8.30
N PRO A 187 -1.50 11.26 8.82
CA PRO A 187 -1.03 11.61 10.17
C PRO A 187 -1.55 10.66 11.26
N THR A 188 -2.82 10.24 11.13
CA THR A 188 -3.45 9.28 12.06
C THR A 188 -2.79 7.90 12.07
N ILE A 189 -2.19 7.48 10.96
CA ILE A 189 -1.46 6.21 10.88
C ILE A 189 -0.06 6.38 11.45
N ILE A 190 0.61 7.51 11.17
CA ILE A 190 1.91 7.87 11.74
C ILE A 190 1.83 7.92 13.28
N GLU A 191 0.86 8.64 13.84
CA GLU A 191 0.64 8.72 15.28
C GLU A 191 0.38 7.33 15.90
N ALA A 192 -0.39 6.50 15.21
CA ALA A 192 -0.72 5.18 15.68
C ALA A 192 0.49 4.22 15.64
N ALA A 193 1.33 4.30 14.61
CA ALA A 193 2.61 3.59 14.51
C ALA A 193 3.60 3.99 15.61
N GLN A 194 3.65 5.28 15.95
CA GLN A 194 4.45 5.76 17.07
C GLN A 194 3.94 5.26 18.42
N ALA A 195 2.62 5.37 18.66
CA ALA A 195 1.98 4.94 19.90
C ALA A 195 2.15 3.43 20.14
N LEU A 196 2.14 2.64 19.07
CA LEU A 196 2.48 1.23 19.09
C LEU A 196 3.87 1.03 19.69
N TYR A 197 4.91 1.58 19.05
CA TYR A 197 6.29 1.37 19.48
C TYR A 197 6.55 1.84 20.92
N LEU A 198 6.02 3.01 21.29
CA LEU A 198 6.19 3.58 22.64
C LEU A 198 5.39 2.83 23.70
N GLY A 199 4.26 2.25 23.30
CA GLY A 199 3.45 1.40 24.16
C GLY A 199 4.16 0.10 24.50
N HIS A 200 5.00 -0.43 23.62
CA HIS A 200 5.90 -1.51 23.97
C HIS A 200 6.99 -0.96 24.88
N ASN A 201 7.10 -1.50 26.10
CA ASN A 201 8.26 -1.25 26.94
C ASN A 201 9.50 -1.71 26.16
N VAL A 202 10.18 -0.79 25.48
CA VAL A 202 11.48 -1.00 24.84
C VAL A 202 12.48 -1.55 25.88
N GLU A 203 12.24 -1.26 27.17
CA GLU A 203 12.90 -1.80 28.34
C GLU A 203 12.82 -3.34 28.46
N ASP A 204 11.73 -3.99 28.04
CA ASP A 204 11.58 -5.45 28.08
C ASP A 204 12.37 -6.17 26.98
N ILE A 205 12.69 -5.47 25.88
CA ILE A 205 13.55 -5.97 24.79
C ILE A 205 15.03 -5.71 25.13
N SER A 206 15.34 -4.62 25.84
CA SER A 206 16.71 -4.27 26.25
C SER A 206 17.08 -4.82 27.64
N ARG A 207 17.01 -6.14 27.85
CA ARG A 207 17.40 -6.78 29.13
C ARG A 207 18.90 -6.72 29.50
N ASN A 208 19.71 -5.88 28.84
CA ASN A 208 21.13 -5.73 29.13
C ASN A 208 21.50 -4.25 29.37
N ASP A 209 21.64 -3.84 30.63
CA ASP A 209 21.91 -2.46 31.08
C ASP A 209 23.13 -1.79 30.39
N ALA A 210 24.16 -2.56 30.06
CA ALA A 210 25.35 -2.04 29.36
C ALA A 210 25.06 -1.69 27.88
N SER A 211 24.16 -2.44 27.23
CA SER A 211 23.76 -2.18 25.85
C SER A 211 22.84 -0.95 25.78
N ALA A 212 21.92 -0.79 26.73
CA ALA A 212 20.98 0.34 26.77
C ALA A 212 21.69 1.71 26.84
N LYS A 213 22.76 1.82 27.63
CA LYS A 213 23.53 3.08 27.74
C LYS A 213 24.25 3.44 26.43
N ASN A 214 24.85 2.45 25.77
CA ASN A 214 25.56 2.65 24.50
C ASN A 214 24.59 2.97 23.35
N LEU A 215 23.42 2.32 23.34
CA LEU A 215 22.35 2.60 22.38
C LEU A 215 21.86 4.04 22.52
N ASN A 216 21.55 4.49 23.74
CA ASN A 216 21.13 5.87 23.99
C ASN A 216 22.18 6.92 23.59
N GLN A 217 23.47 6.64 23.79
CA GLN A 217 24.53 7.53 23.33
C GLN A 217 24.60 7.60 21.80
N THR A 218 24.45 6.45 21.14
CA THR A 218 24.43 6.35 19.67
C THR A 218 23.25 7.13 19.10
N THR A 219 22.04 6.91 19.61
CA THR A 219 20.83 7.64 19.19
C THR A 219 20.99 9.15 19.34
N LYS A 220 21.50 9.62 20.49
CA LYS A 220 21.76 11.06 20.71
C LYS A 220 22.80 11.64 19.75
N ALA A 221 23.86 10.90 19.43
CA ALA A 221 24.88 11.34 18.50
C ALA A 221 24.33 11.44 17.07
N ILE A 222 23.60 10.42 16.61
CA ILE A 222 22.95 10.42 15.30
C ILE A 222 21.94 11.55 15.20
N ASN A 223 21.13 11.79 16.23
CA ASN A 223 20.20 12.92 16.24
C ASN A 223 20.92 14.26 16.04
N LYS A 224 22.01 14.52 16.75
CA LYS A 224 22.80 15.75 16.54
C LYS A 224 23.33 15.87 15.10
N ILE A 225 23.72 14.75 14.49
CA ILE A 225 24.20 14.73 13.10
C ILE A 225 23.05 15.07 12.14
N ILE A 226 21.84 14.52 12.37
CA ILE A 226 20.65 14.83 11.57
C ILE A 226 20.32 16.33 11.65
N ASP A 227 20.25 16.89 12.86
CA ASP A 227 19.97 18.31 13.08
C ASP A 227 21.01 19.21 12.42
N TYR A 228 22.28 18.85 12.53
CA TYR A 228 23.38 19.54 11.87
C TYR A 228 23.25 19.48 10.35
N SER A 229 22.94 18.30 9.79
CA SER A 229 22.75 18.10 8.35
C SER A 229 21.63 18.97 7.81
N LYS A 230 20.50 19.04 8.54
CA LYS A 230 19.35 19.88 8.20
C LYS A 230 19.71 21.35 8.21
N ALA A 231 20.32 21.84 9.29
CA ALA A 231 20.71 23.25 9.43
C ALA A 231 21.67 23.74 8.34
N HIS A 232 22.44 22.83 7.74
CA HIS A 232 23.43 23.16 6.71
C HIS A 232 23.04 22.67 5.30
N ASN A 233 21.82 22.17 5.10
CA ASN A 233 21.36 21.60 3.83
C ASN A 233 22.32 20.55 3.23
N ARG A 234 22.88 19.67 4.07
CA ARG A 234 23.78 18.60 3.65
C ARG A 234 23.07 17.25 3.64
N LYS A 235 23.58 16.33 2.82
CA LYS A 235 23.25 14.91 2.87
C LYS A 235 24.41 14.19 3.54
N LEU A 236 24.12 13.36 4.53
CA LEU A 236 25.11 12.60 5.28
C LEU A 236 24.70 11.13 5.32
N ILE A 237 25.70 10.25 5.25
CA ILE A 237 25.53 8.81 5.45
C ILE A 237 26.27 8.46 6.73
N CYS A 238 25.58 7.80 7.66
CA CYS A 238 26.13 7.38 8.94
C CYS A 238 26.21 5.85 8.98
N PHE A 239 27.40 5.30 9.19
CA PHE A 239 27.59 3.86 9.35
C PHE A 239 27.62 3.50 10.84
N ILE A 240 26.61 2.77 11.30
CA ILE A 240 26.52 2.30 12.69
C ILE A 240 27.12 0.90 12.77
N THR A 241 28.33 0.81 13.32
CA THR A 241 29.03 -0.46 13.51
C THR A 241 28.86 -0.97 14.94
N GLY A 242 28.73 -2.28 15.11
CA GLY A 242 28.67 -2.91 16.42
C GLY A 242 28.70 -4.43 16.34
N VAL A 243 29.17 -5.08 17.40
CA VAL A 243 29.23 -6.56 17.49
C VAL A 243 27.83 -7.19 17.27
N PRO A 244 27.75 -8.45 16.82
CA PRO A 244 26.48 -9.17 16.78
C PRO A 244 25.76 -9.10 18.13
N GLY A 245 24.45 -8.83 18.11
CA GLY A 245 23.67 -8.66 19.34
C GLY A 245 23.85 -7.31 20.06
N ALA A 246 24.63 -6.36 19.54
CA ALA A 246 24.80 -5.03 20.15
C ALA A 246 23.53 -4.15 20.15
N GLY A 247 22.42 -4.61 19.57
CA GLY A 247 21.16 -3.85 19.50
C GLY A 247 21.08 -2.84 18.36
N LYS A 248 21.82 -3.01 17.25
CA LYS A 248 21.82 -2.09 16.09
C LYS A 248 20.41 -1.82 15.55
N THR A 249 19.63 -2.88 15.34
CA THR A 249 18.21 -2.80 14.94
C THR A 249 17.40 -1.93 15.91
N LEU A 250 17.60 -2.13 17.22
CA LEU A 250 16.90 -1.37 18.26
C LEU A 250 17.33 0.11 18.28
N ALA A 251 18.61 0.41 18.03
CA ALA A 251 19.07 1.79 17.83
C ALA A 251 18.37 2.44 16.64
N GLY A 252 18.31 1.73 15.50
CA GLY A 252 17.67 2.23 14.29
C GLY A 252 16.17 2.52 14.49
N LEU A 253 15.44 1.60 15.12
CA LEU A 253 14.03 1.79 15.46
C LEU A 253 13.82 2.99 16.41
N ASN A 254 14.65 3.13 17.45
CA ASN A 254 14.57 4.28 18.36
C ASN A 254 14.79 5.61 17.61
N ILE A 255 15.76 5.67 16.70
CA ILE A 255 16.04 6.87 15.90
C ILE A 255 14.83 7.21 15.02
N ALA A 256 14.22 6.22 14.35
CA ALA A 256 13.04 6.44 13.51
C ALA A 256 11.90 7.07 14.32
N VAL A 257 11.58 6.49 15.49
CA VAL A 257 10.48 6.93 16.36
C VAL A 257 10.73 8.31 16.95
N GLU A 258 11.94 8.58 17.44
CA GLU A 258 12.27 9.90 18.01
C GLU A 258 12.19 10.99 16.94
N ARG A 259 12.66 10.72 15.72
CA ARG A 259 12.66 11.70 14.62
C ARG A 259 11.27 12.05 14.16
N GLN A 260 10.42 11.05 14.01
CA GLN A 260 9.02 11.23 13.60
C GLN A 260 8.21 12.05 14.63
N LYS A 261 8.70 12.22 15.88
CA LYS A 261 8.12 13.13 16.89
C LYS A 261 8.60 14.58 16.78
N ILE A 262 9.82 14.80 16.30
CA ILE A 262 10.48 16.11 16.37
C ILE A 262 9.85 17.08 15.38
N ALA A 263 9.43 16.60 14.21
CA ALA A 263 8.67 17.40 13.27
C ALA A 263 7.79 16.52 12.38
N GLU A 264 6.53 16.94 12.15
CA GLU A 264 5.58 16.25 11.27
C GLU A 264 6.06 16.16 9.82
N ASP A 265 6.96 17.07 9.39
CA ASP A 265 7.59 17.05 8.06
C ASP A 265 8.88 16.19 7.99
N GLU A 266 9.40 15.73 9.14
CA GLU A 266 10.54 14.83 9.25
C GLU A 266 10.08 13.37 9.25
N HIS A 267 9.54 12.91 8.11
CA HIS A 267 9.26 11.50 7.90
C HIS A 267 10.58 10.71 7.95
N ALA A 268 10.68 9.83 8.96
CA ALA A 268 11.77 8.89 9.13
C ALA A 268 11.25 7.47 8.87
N VAL A 269 11.96 6.70 8.04
CA VAL A 269 11.58 5.31 7.72
C VAL A 269 12.63 4.32 8.19
N PHE A 270 12.16 3.21 8.76
CA PHE A 270 12.98 2.05 9.07
C PHE A 270 12.80 0.98 7.99
N LEU A 271 13.88 0.68 7.28
CA LEU A 271 13.93 -0.26 6.17
C LEU A 271 14.73 -1.50 6.59
N SER A 272 14.17 -2.68 6.38
CA SER A 272 14.88 -3.93 6.63
C SER A 272 15.00 -4.77 5.37
N GLY A 273 16.19 -5.33 5.13
CA GLY A 273 16.44 -6.36 4.12
C GLY A 273 16.03 -7.78 4.53
N ASN A 274 15.46 -7.97 5.73
CA ASN A 274 15.04 -9.27 6.23
C ASN A 274 13.51 -9.38 6.26
N GLY A 275 12.90 -9.71 5.11
CA GLY A 275 11.44 -9.86 4.97
C GLY A 275 10.79 -10.72 6.07
N PRO A 276 11.27 -11.95 6.35
CA PRO A 276 10.73 -12.78 7.42
C PRO A 276 10.78 -12.14 8.81
N LEU A 277 11.82 -11.35 9.11
CA LEU A 277 11.90 -10.61 10.37
C LEU A 277 10.88 -9.47 10.41
N VAL A 278 10.70 -8.76 9.30
CA VAL A 278 9.66 -7.73 9.18
C VAL A 278 8.29 -8.34 9.44
N ASP A 279 7.95 -9.45 8.81
CA ASP A 279 6.64 -10.11 8.99
C ASP A 279 6.41 -10.55 10.44
N VAL A 280 7.43 -11.14 11.07
CA VAL A 280 7.35 -11.57 12.48
C VAL A 280 7.18 -10.37 13.42
N LEU A 281 7.92 -9.28 13.19
CA LEU A 281 7.80 -8.06 13.98
C LEU A 281 6.43 -7.40 13.76
N GLN A 282 5.97 -7.34 12.51
CA GLN A 282 4.67 -6.77 12.16
C GLN A 282 3.54 -7.53 12.86
N GLU A 283 3.54 -8.86 12.80
CA GLU A 283 2.52 -9.69 13.44
C GLU A 283 2.60 -9.63 14.98
N ALA A 284 3.81 -9.62 15.55
CA ALA A 284 3.98 -9.52 17.00
C ALA A 284 3.43 -8.20 17.57
N LEU A 285 3.78 -7.07 16.95
CA LEU A 285 3.29 -5.74 17.31
C LEU A 285 1.77 -5.64 17.08
N ALA A 286 1.27 -6.15 15.95
CA ALA A 286 -0.16 -6.10 15.63
C ALA A 286 -1.01 -6.93 16.61
N ARG A 287 -0.52 -8.11 16.98
CA ARG A 287 -1.21 -9.00 17.93
C ARG A 287 -1.31 -8.39 19.31
N ASP A 288 -0.27 -7.70 19.76
CA ASP A 288 -0.24 -7.07 21.07
C ASP A 288 -1.13 -5.81 21.12
N ASP A 289 -1.07 -4.95 20.10
CA ASP A 289 -1.95 -3.77 19.99
C ASP A 289 -3.42 -4.14 19.97
N ALA A 290 -3.76 -5.19 19.21
CA ALA A 290 -5.12 -5.72 19.15
C ALA A 290 -5.61 -6.16 20.53
N LYS A 291 -4.74 -6.79 21.34
CA LYS A 291 -5.09 -7.19 22.71
C LYS A 291 -5.21 -5.99 23.64
N ARG A 292 -4.23 -5.08 23.62
CA ARG A 292 -4.12 -3.94 24.53
C ARG A 292 -5.23 -2.92 24.32
N ASN A 293 -5.50 -2.59 23.05
CA ASN A 293 -6.47 -1.57 22.68
C ASN A 293 -7.84 -2.15 22.32
N HIS A 294 -8.03 -3.46 22.48
CA HIS A 294 -9.26 -4.18 22.12
C HIS A 294 -9.77 -3.87 20.70
N ILE A 295 -8.84 -3.66 19.77
CA ILE A 295 -9.15 -3.41 18.36
C ILE A 295 -8.98 -4.68 17.52
N SER A 296 -9.51 -4.66 16.30
CA SER A 296 -9.29 -5.78 15.37
C SER A 296 -7.82 -5.89 15.00
N ARG A 297 -7.34 -7.14 14.81
CA ARG A 297 -5.97 -7.41 14.35
C ARG A 297 -5.64 -6.70 13.03
N LYS A 298 -6.63 -6.52 12.15
CA LYS A 298 -6.46 -5.77 10.89
C LYS A 298 -6.13 -4.31 11.12
N LYS A 299 -6.89 -3.64 12.01
CA LYS A 299 -6.63 -2.24 12.34
C LYS A 299 -5.26 -2.07 12.99
N ALA A 300 -4.84 -3.03 13.82
CA ALA A 300 -3.50 -3.06 14.39
C ALA A 300 -2.42 -3.24 13.30
N SER A 301 -2.56 -4.27 12.45
CA SER A 301 -1.60 -4.59 11.38
C SER A 301 -1.34 -3.42 10.43
N ARG A 302 -2.38 -2.68 10.02
CA ARG A 302 -2.20 -1.51 9.14
C ARG A 302 -1.31 -0.43 9.76
N LYS A 303 -1.44 -0.17 11.06
CA LYS A 303 -0.57 0.78 11.75
C LYS A 303 0.89 0.31 11.75
N VAL A 304 1.12 -1.00 11.90
CA VAL A 304 2.48 -1.55 11.95
C VAL A 304 3.15 -1.58 10.56
N LYS A 305 2.36 -1.73 9.48
CA LYS A 305 2.88 -1.67 8.10
C LYS A 305 3.56 -0.34 7.76
N GLU A 306 3.11 0.77 8.36
CA GLU A 306 3.76 2.07 8.19
C GLU A 306 5.15 2.09 8.86
N PHE A 307 5.22 1.51 10.05
CA PHE A 307 6.35 1.62 10.96
C PHE A 307 7.61 0.88 10.47
N ILE A 308 7.43 -0.32 9.91
CA ILE A 308 8.53 -1.18 9.43
C ILE A 308 8.25 -1.54 7.98
N GLN A 309 9.08 -1.07 7.06
CA GLN A 309 8.93 -1.31 5.63
C GLN A 309 10.02 -2.24 5.10
N ILE A 310 9.63 -3.06 4.12
CA ILE A 310 10.56 -3.93 3.39
C ILE A 310 11.35 -3.07 2.42
N ILE A 311 12.67 -3.22 2.42
CA ILE A 311 13.56 -2.40 1.59
C ILE A 311 13.27 -2.50 0.09
N HIS A 312 12.90 -3.68 -0.39
CA HIS A 312 12.59 -3.91 -1.81
C HIS A 312 11.36 -3.10 -2.23
N HIS A 313 10.31 -3.06 -1.40
CA HIS A 313 9.12 -2.25 -1.69
C HIS A 313 9.45 -0.75 -1.74
N PHE A 314 10.30 -0.26 -0.83
CA PHE A 314 10.75 1.13 -0.83
C PHE A 314 11.59 1.46 -2.07
N ARG A 315 12.52 0.57 -2.44
CA ARG A 315 13.36 0.73 -3.63
C ARG A 315 12.52 0.75 -4.90
N ASP A 316 11.63 -0.23 -5.04
CA ASP A 316 10.84 -0.44 -6.26
C ASP A 316 9.85 0.72 -6.49
N ASP A 317 9.25 1.25 -5.40
CA ASP A 317 8.48 2.49 -5.38
C ASP A 317 9.32 3.71 -5.80
N ALA A 318 10.52 3.86 -5.22
CA ALA A 318 11.37 5.01 -5.50
C ALA A 318 11.97 5.04 -6.92
N ILE A 319 12.01 3.91 -7.64
CA ILE A 319 12.48 3.84 -9.04
C ILE A 319 11.34 3.84 -10.05
N SER A 320 10.08 3.64 -9.62
CA SER A 320 8.92 3.63 -10.52
C SER A 320 8.42 5.03 -10.84
N VAL A 321 8.82 6.05 -10.07
CA VAL A 321 8.40 7.45 -10.23
C VAL A 321 9.59 8.41 -10.19
N ASP A 322 9.49 9.54 -10.90
CA ASP A 322 10.52 10.58 -10.92
C ASP A 322 10.47 11.53 -9.70
N THR A 323 9.43 11.40 -8.87
CA THR A 323 9.23 12.23 -7.67
C THR A 323 10.03 11.68 -6.48
N PRO A 324 10.75 12.54 -5.74
CA PRO A 324 11.58 12.08 -4.62
C PRO A 324 10.72 11.61 -3.44
N PRO A 325 11.16 10.58 -2.68
CA PRO A 325 10.48 10.13 -1.47
C PRO A 325 10.23 11.25 -0.46
N VAL A 326 9.16 11.12 0.32
CA VAL A 326 8.77 12.10 1.35
C VAL A 326 9.76 12.11 2.52
N GLU A 327 10.43 10.98 2.77
CA GLU A 327 11.33 10.79 3.91
C GLU A 327 12.58 11.65 3.82
N LYS A 328 12.92 12.26 4.96
CA LYS A 328 14.15 13.04 5.12
C LYS A 328 15.24 12.27 5.85
N VAL A 329 14.87 11.20 6.56
CA VAL A 329 15.77 10.28 7.26
C VAL A 329 15.40 8.84 6.88
N ALA A 330 16.35 8.09 6.33
CA ALA A 330 16.17 6.67 6.03
C ALA A 330 17.17 5.85 6.84
N ILE A 331 16.67 4.84 7.55
CA ILE A 331 17.47 3.95 8.39
C ILE A 331 17.42 2.57 7.77
N PHE A 332 18.58 2.06 7.37
CA PHE A 332 18.73 0.76 6.74
C PHE A 332 19.29 -0.25 7.73
N ASP A 333 18.51 -1.28 8.06
CA ASP A 333 18.97 -2.43 8.82
C ASP A 333 19.19 -3.64 7.91
N GLU A 334 20.27 -4.38 8.16
CA GLU A 334 20.73 -5.46 7.28
C GLU A 334 20.88 -5.02 5.80
N ALA A 335 21.36 -3.79 5.56
CA ALA A 335 21.48 -3.20 4.22
C ALA A 335 22.27 -4.05 3.23
N GLN A 336 23.19 -4.89 3.71
CA GLN A 336 23.93 -5.86 2.89
C GLN A 336 23.04 -6.90 2.19
N ARG A 337 21.79 -7.09 2.63
CA ARG A 337 20.81 -7.99 2.01
C ARG A 337 19.93 -7.31 0.97
N ALA A 338 20.07 -5.99 0.82
CA ALA A 338 19.31 -5.20 -0.14
C ALA A 338 19.66 -5.48 -1.61
N TRP A 339 20.82 -6.09 -1.83
CA TRP A 339 21.47 -6.23 -3.11
C TRP A 339 22.03 -7.64 -3.23
N ASP A 340 21.53 -8.38 -4.20
CA ASP A 340 21.90 -9.76 -4.48
C ASP A 340 22.88 -9.89 -5.66
N GLU A 341 22.89 -8.95 -6.61
CA GLU A 341 23.97 -8.61 -7.57
C GLU A 341 23.47 -7.54 -8.53
#